data_AF-A0A415BL31-F1
#
_entry.id   AF-A0A415BL31-F1
#
_cell.length_a   1.000
_cell.length_b   1.000
_cell.length_c   1.000
_cell.angle_alpha   90.00
_cell.angle_beta   90.00
_cell.angle_gamma   90.00
#
_symmetry.space_group_name_H-M   'P 1'
#
loop_
_entity.id
_entity.type
_entity.pdbx_description
1 polymer ?
#
loop_
_entity_poly.entity_id
_entity_poly.type
_entity_poly.pdbx_seq_one_letter_code
_entity_poly.pdbx_strand_id
1 'polypeptide(L)' 'MGPTLFLCRNTPDLFILYPQLCCVVYWLNSIVLENTFITDFKQLLISHPSVKTRLLGFPRNWEQEPLWR' A
#
# COMPACT_ATOMS: atom_id res chain seq x y z
N MET A 1 3.92 19.13 0.01
CA MET A 1 4.70 18.02 0.60
C MET A 1 4.66 16.85 -0.36
N GLY A 2 5.74 16.60 -1.10
CA GLY A 2 5.78 15.57 -2.14
C GLY A 2 6.11 14.17 -1.61
N PRO A 3 5.64 13.10 -2.28
CA PRO A 3 5.81 11.69 -1.87
C PRO A 3 7.25 11.16 -1.96
N THR A 4 8.20 11.99 -2.39
CA THR A 4 9.59 11.59 -2.70
C THR A 4 10.46 11.31 -1.47
N LEU A 5 10.00 11.61 -0.25
CA LEU A 5 10.78 11.39 0.97
C LEU A 5 10.61 9.99 1.60
N PHE A 6 9.68 9.15 1.12
CA PHE A 6 9.45 7.82 1.71
C PHE A 6 10.38 6.71 1.18
N LEU A 7 11.13 6.95 0.11
CA LEU A 7 11.92 5.90 -0.55
C LEU A 7 13.36 5.76 -0.05
N CYS A 8 13.83 6.59 0.88
CA CYS A 8 15.23 6.56 1.33
C CYS A 8 15.40 6.33 2.84
N ARG A 9 14.79 5.27 3.39
CA ARG A 9 15.18 4.74 4.71
C ARG A 9 15.53 3.25 4.64
N ASN A 10 16.68 3.00 4.00
CA ASN A 10 17.68 1.97 4.29
C ASN A 10 17.29 0.89 5.33
N THR A 11 16.81 -0.27 4.85
CA THR A 11 17.09 -1.57 5.48
C THR A 11 17.39 -2.57 4.37
N PRO A 12 18.58 -3.19 4.33
CA PRO A 12 18.83 -4.35 3.48
C PRO A 12 17.98 -5.53 4.02
N ASP A 13 17.44 -6.35 3.13
CA ASP A 13 16.78 -7.65 3.44
C ASP A 13 15.32 -7.67 3.91
N LEU A 14 14.40 -6.89 3.32
CA LEU A 14 12.98 -7.24 3.36
C LEU A 14 12.23 -6.70 2.14
N PHE A 15 11.46 -7.54 1.46
CA PHE A 15 10.58 -7.17 0.35
C PHE A 15 9.58 -6.09 0.78
N ILE A 16 9.85 -4.82 0.46
CA ILE A 16 8.99 -3.69 0.84
C ILE A 16 7.83 -3.63 -0.17
N LEU A 17 6.78 -4.41 0.10
CA LEU A 17 5.60 -4.50 -0.76
C LEU A 17 4.77 -3.21 -0.79
N TYR A 18 4.86 -2.39 0.26
CA TYR A 18 4.12 -1.15 0.38
C TYR A 18 4.32 -0.17 -0.81
N PRO A 19 5.54 0.30 -1.15
CA PRO A 19 5.75 1.21 -2.27
C PRO A 19 5.34 0.61 -3.62
N GLN A 20 5.51 -0.70 -3.81
CA GLN A 20 5.12 -1.40 -5.04
C GLN A 20 3.60 -1.37 -5.21
N LEU A 21 2.86 -1.66 -4.14
CA LEU A 21 1.39 -1.58 -4.14
C LEU A 21 0.90 -0.14 -4.33
N CYS A 22 1.54 0.86 -3.70
CA CYS A 22 1.21 2.26 -3.91
C CYS A 22 1.31 2.65 -5.39
N CYS A 23 2.36 2.19 -6.10
CA CYS A 23 2.50 2.43 -7.54
C CYS A 23 1.35 1.79 -8.34
N VAL A 24 0.97 0.54 -8.00
CA VAL A 24 -0.13 -0.17 -8.67
C VAL A 24 -1.46 0.55 -8.44
N VAL A 25 -1.78 0.93 -7.21
CA VAL A 25 -3.00 1.69 -6.88
C VAL A 25 -3.03 3.02 -7.64
N TYR A 26 -1.91 3.74 -7.66
CA TYR A 26 -1.81 5.01 -8.37
C TYR A 26 -2.05 4.85 -9.89
N TRP A 27 -1.45 3.83 -10.50
CA TRP A 27 -1.68 3.53 -11.91
C TRP A 27 -3.12 3.11 -12.20
N LEU A 28 -3.69 2.23 -11.38
CA LEU A 28 -5.08 1.80 -11.55
C LEU A 28 -6.03 2.98 -11.42
N ASN A 29 -5.85 3.86 -10.43
CA ASN A 29 -6.64 5.09 -10.27
C ASN A 29 -6.48 6.06 -11.47
N SER A 30 -5.33 6.04 -12.15
CA SER A 30 -5.10 6.86 -13.35
C SER A 30 -5.81 6.31 -14.59
N ILE A 31 -6.04 4.99 -14.67
CA ILE A 31 -6.68 4.34 -15.82
C ILE A 31 -8.20 4.23 -15.60
N VAL A 32 -8.62 3.79 -14.42
CA VAL A 32 -10.02 3.63 -14.00
C VAL A 32 -10.18 4.22 -12.61
N LEU A 33 -10.83 5.38 -12.53
CA LEU A 33 -11.07 6.11 -11.28
C LEU A 33 -11.89 5.31 -10.25
N GLU A 34 -12.77 4.43 -10.70
CA GLU A 34 -13.64 3.59 -9.85
C GLU A 34 -13.21 2.11 -9.87
N ASN A 35 -11.93 1.82 -9.61
CA ASN A 35 -11.46 0.44 -9.51
C ASN A 35 -11.75 -0.14 -8.11
N THR A 36 -12.01 -1.44 -8.05
CA THR A 36 -12.32 -2.16 -6.79
C THR A 36 -11.07 -2.63 -6.05
N PHE A 37 -9.87 -2.38 -6.58
CA PHE A 37 -8.62 -2.97 -6.08
C PHE A 37 -8.37 -2.69 -4.60
N ILE A 38 -8.58 -1.45 -4.15
CA ILE A 38 -8.38 -1.08 -2.74
C ILE A 38 -9.35 -1.88 -1.84
N THR A 39 -10.61 -1.99 -2.24
CA THR A 39 -11.64 -2.75 -1.52
C THR A 39 -11.29 -4.23 -1.46
N ASP A 40 -10.91 -4.82 -2.60
CA ASP A 40 -10.55 -6.23 -2.73
C ASP A 40 -9.29 -6.55 -1.92
N PHE A 41 -8.30 -5.65 -1.93
CA PHE A 41 -7.08 -5.77 -1.14
C PHE A 41 -7.37 -5.73 0.37
N LYS A 42 -8.21 -4.80 0.82
CA LYS A 42 -8.63 -4.75 2.24
C LYS A 42 -9.39 -6.01 2.64
N GLN A 43 -10.28 -6.51 1.78
CA GLN A 43 -10.98 -7.79 2.01
C GLN A 43 -10.00 -8.97 2.10
N LEU A 44 -8.98 -9.01 1.25
CA LEU A 44 -7.94 -10.04 1.29
C LEU A 44 -7.18 -10.05 2.62
N LEU A 45 -6.83 -8.87 3.14
CA LEU A 45 -6.16 -8.72 4.43
C LEU A 45 -7.06 -9.16 5.60
N ILE A 46 -8.35 -8.84 5.54
CA ILE A 46 -9.34 -9.29 6.54
C ILE A 46 -9.48 -10.82 6.52
N SER A 47 -9.50 -11.41 5.32
CA SER A 47 -9.59 -12.87 5.14
C SER A 47 -8.32 -13.61 5.61
N HIS A 48 -7.16 -12.93 5.62
CA HIS A 48 -5.88 -13.49 6.03
C HIS A 48 -5.26 -12.72 7.22
N PRO A 49 -5.79 -12.86 8.45
CA PRO A 49 -5.30 -12.14 9.62
C PRO A 49 -3.87 -12.52 10.02
N SER A 50 -3.34 -13.63 9.50
CA SER A 50 -1.94 -14.03 9.64
C SER A 50 -0.97 -13.09 8.93
N VAL A 51 -1.43 -12.38 7.90
CA VAL A 51 -0.63 -11.42 7.13
C VAL A 51 -0.55 -10.10 7.91
N LYS A 52 0.59 -9.87 8.55
CA LYS A 52 0.84 -8.61 9.26
C LYS A 52 1.33 -7.55 8.28
N THR A 53 0.50 -6.56 7.98
CA THR A 53 0.84 -5.40 7.12
C THR A 53 2.14 -4.70 7.55
N ARG A 54 2.46 -4.68 8.85
CA ARG A 54 3.75 -4.18 9.37
C ARG A 54 4.96 -4.94 8.84
N LEU A 55 4.87 -6.26 8.65
CA LEU A 55 5.95 -7.08 8.08
C LEU A 55 6.11 -6.83 6.58
N LEU A 56 5.07 -6.33 5.91
CA LEU A 56 5.09 -5.97 4.50
C LEU A 56 5.57 -4.52 4.26
N GLY A 57 5.93 -3.81 5.32
CA GLY A 57 6.44 -2.43 5.25
C GLY A 57 5.36 -1.34 5.27
N PHE A 58 4.11 -1.66 5.63
CA PHE A 58 3.05 -0.65 5.71
C PHE A 58 3.21 0.24 6.95
N PRO A 59 3.08 1.57 6.81
CA PRO A 59 3.10 2.49 7.94
C PRO A 59 1.87 2.33 8.84
N ARG A 60 1.93 2.86 10.07
CA ARG A 60 0.74 2.93 10.93
C ARG A 60 -0.28 3.87 10.28
N ASN A 61 -1.55 3.48 10.23
CA ASN A 61 -2.66 4.23 9.65
C ASN A 61 -2.60 4.44 8.12
N TRP A 62 -1.90 3.58 7.38
CA TRP A 62 -1.86 3.61 5.91
C TRP A 62 -3.26 3.65 5.25
N GLU A 63 -4.26 3.00 5.88
CA GLU A 63 -5.65 2.96 5.40
C GLU A 63 -6.33 4.34 5.38
N GLN A 64 -5.82 5.31 6.15
CA GLN A 64 -6.34 6.67 6.18
C GLN A 64 -5.70 7.59 5.13
N GLU A 65 -4.63 7.14 4.48
CA GLU A 65 -3.94 7.90 3.44
C GLU A 65 -4.85 8.10 2.23
N PRO A 66 -4.81 9.26 1.55
CA PRO A 66 -5.71 9.57 0.44
C PRO A 66 -5.67 8.56 -0.72
N LEU A 67 -4.51 7.92 -0.92
CA LEU A 67 -4.33 6.91 -1.96
C LEU A 67 -5.10 5.61 -1.67
N TRP A 68 -5.29 5.29 -0.39
CA TRP A 68 -5.86 4.04 0.10
C TRP A 68 -7.27 4.21 0.70
N ARG A 69 -7.81 5.44 0.64
CA ARG A 69 -9.16 5.77 1.05
C ARG A 69 -10.13 5.46 -0.08
#